data_AF-A0A7L2RNS0-F1
#
_entry.id   AF-A0A7L2RNS0-F1
#
_cell.length_a   1.000
_cell.length_b   1.000
_cell.length_c   1.000
_cell.angle_alpha   90.00
_cell.angle_beta   90.00
_cell.angle_gamma   90.00
#
_symmetry.space_group_name_H-M   'P 1'
#
loop_
_entity.id
_entity.type
_entity.pdbx_description
1 polymer ?
#
loop_
_entity_poly.entity_id
_entity_poly.type
_entity_poly.pdbx_seq_one_letter_code
_entity_poly.pdbx_strand_id
1 'polypeptide(L)'
;MAPLRYLCLCLPLLLLPPPAAPAPAPVSRIDWASCGILSRDLSRLLATVEEPAPVLEEMELSEEDPQNWPPRILCSDACDPPTLDTNNTRCLHRIQQALQHYRDLLGSDIFRDQPQPRLETTMDQLLHLVQVSGVGAP
;
A
#
# COMPACT_ATOMS: atom_id res chain seq x y z
N MET A 1 -62.27 25.62 5.30
CA MET A 1 -62.02 24.49 4.39
C MET A 1 -60.60 24.59 3.86
N ALA A 2 -59.63 24.01 4.55
CA ALA A 2 -58.23 24.00 4.13
C ALA A 2 -57.44 22.71 4.49
N PRO A 3 -57.99 21.47 4.41
CA PRO A 3 -57.15 20.28 4.60
C PRO A 3 -56.64 19.68 3.28
N LEU A 4 -57.17 20.06 2.12
CA LEU A 4 -56.93 19.35 0.84
C LEU A 4 -55.67 19.81 0.08
N ARG A 5 -55.08 20.95 0.41
CA ARG A 5 -53.90 21.50 -0.31
C ARG A 5 -52.58 20.82 0.06
N TYR A 6 -52.47 20.26 1.27
CA TYR A 6 -51.24 19.59 1.71
C TYR A 6 -51.09 18.18 1.14
N LEU A 7 -52.20 17.47 0.88
CA LEU A 7 -52.18 16.13 0.28
C LEU A 7 -51.65 16.12 -1.16
N CYS A 8 -51.93 17.18 -1.95
CA CYS A 8 -51.45 17.31 -3.33
C CYS A 8 -49.94 17.53 -3.45
N LEU A 9 -49.28 18.02 -2.39
CA LEU A 9 -47.82 18.27 -2.40
C LEU A 9 -47.00 17.08 -1.88
N CYS A 10 -47.63 16.12 -1.21
CA CYS A 10 -46.95 14.92 -0.71
C CYS A 10 -46.90 13.77 -1.73
N LEU A 11 -47.85 13.71 -2.68
CA LEU A 11 -47.90 12.67 -3.71
C LEU A 11 -46.64 12.60 -4.60
N PRO A 12 -46.02 13.71 -5.05
CA PRO A 12 -44.82 13.62 -5.91
C PRO A 12 -43.56 13.22 -5.14
N LEU A 13 -43.51 13.36 -3.81
CA LEU A 13 -42.35 13.02 -2.97
C LEU A 13 -42.24 11.51 -2.69
N LEU A 14 -43.36 10.79 -2.71
CA LEU A 14 -43.42 9.34 -2.51
C LEU A 14 -43.08 8.52 -3.77
N LEU A 15 -43.06 9.15 -4.95
CA LEU A 15 -42.66 8.50 -6.21
C LEU A 15 -41.16 8.64 -6.51
N LEU A 16 -40.38 9.32 -5.66
CA LEU A 16 -38.95 9.45 -5.89
C LEU A 16 -38.26 8.14 -5.50
N PRO A 17 -37.64 7.42 -6.45
CA PRO A 17 -36.89 6.21 -6.12
C PRO A 17 -35.79 6.55 -5.11
N PRO A 18 -35.54 5.70 -4.10
CA PRO A 18 -34.46 5.94 -3.16
C PRO A 18 -33.15 6.14 -3.94
N PRO A 19 -32.27 7.06 -3.51
CA PRO A 19 -30.96 7.19 -4.12
C PRO A 19 -30.31 5.81 -4.08
N ALA A 20 -30.06 5.24 -5.26
CA ALA A 20 -29.41 3.96 -5.38
C ALA A 20 -28.14 4.03 -4.52
N ALA A 21 -28.00 3.10 -3.58
CA ALA A 21 -26.77 2.97 -2.82
C ALA A 21 -25.60 3.00 -3.82
N PRO A 22 -24.52 3.75 -3.54
CA PRO A 22 -23.38 3.77 -4.42
C PRO A 22 -22.97 2.33 -4.69
N ALA A 23 -22.91 1.96 -5.97
CA ALA A 23 -22.44 0.65 -6.38
C ALA A 23 -21.09 0.40 -5.67
N PRO A 24 -20.82 -0.82 -5.16
CA PRO A 24 -19.52 -1.12 -4.59
C PRO A 24 -18.47 -0.68 -5.60
N ALA A 25 -17.58 0.22 -5.16
CA ALA A 25 -16.50 0.71 -6.00
C ALA A 25 -15.80 -0.50 -6.63
N PRO A 26 -15.44 -0.43 -7.92
CA PRO A 26 -14.75 -1.54 -8.56
C PRO A 26 -13.52 -1.85 -7.72
N VAL A 27 -13.48 -3.05 -7.15
CA VAL A 27 -12.31 -3.55 -6.42
C VAL A 27 -11.17 -3.48 -7.43
N SER A 28 -10.29 -2.50 -7.26
CA SER A 28 -9.09 -2.31 -8.05
C SER A 28 -8.34 -3.63 -8.02
N ARG A 29 -8.42 -4.37 -9.13
CA ARG A 29 -7.86 -5.71 -9.22
C ARG A 29 -6.37 -5.54 -9.42
N ILE A 30 -5.63 -5.64 -8.33
CA ILE A 30 -4.17 -5.67 -8.35
C ILE A 30 -3.69 -6.74 -9.35
N ASP A 31 -2.69 -6.39 -10.14
CA ASP A 31 -2.04 -7.33 -11.05
C ASP A 31 -1.01 -8.16 -10.29
N TRP A 32 -1.49 -9.21 -9.62
CA TRP A 32 -0.67 -10.13 -8.86
C TRP A 32 0.46 -10.78 -9.69
N ALA A 33 0.25 -10.99 -10.99
CA ALA A 33 1.26 -11.59 -11.85
C ALA A 33 2.45 -10.63 -12.02
N SER A 34 2.18 -9.37 -12.34
CA SER A 34 3.20 -8.33 -12.47
C SER A 34 3.88 -8.04 -11.12
N CYS A 35 3.13 -7.96 -10.02
CA CYS A 35 3.69 -7.86 -8.66
C CYS A 35 4.62 -9.03 -8.34
N GLY A 36 4.24 -10.25 -8.73
CA GLY A 36 5.02 -11.46 -8.50
C GLY A 36 6.31 -11.52 -9.33
N ILE A 37 6.34 -10.92 -10.52
CA ILE A 37 7.56 -10.80 -11.33
C ILE A 37 8.50 -9.79 -10.69
N LEU A 38 8.02 -8.57 -10.47
CA LEU A 38 8.84 -7.46 -9.96
C LEU A 38 9.35 -7.72 -8.54
N SER A 39 8.56 -8.34 -7.66
CA SER A 39 9.03 -8.69 -6.31
C SER A 39 10.15 -9.73 -6.33
N ARG A 40 10.11 -10.71 -7.25
CA ARG A 40 11.21 -11.68 -7.43
C ARG A 40 12.46 -11.01 -8.01
N ASP A 41 12.29 -10.10 -8.96
CA ASP A 41 13.41 -9.35 -9.53
C ASP A 41 14.05 -8.45 -8.47
N LEU A 42 13.24 -7.79 -7.63
CA LEU A 42 13.70 -7.03 -6.48
C LEU A 42 14.54 -7.90 -5.53
N SER A 43 14.06 -9.09 -5.17
CA SER A 43 14.81 -10.04 -4.33
C SER A 43 16.14 -10.47 -4.96
N ARG A 44 16.16 -10.70 -6.28
CA ARG A 44 17.41 -11.04 -7.00
C ARG A 44 18.40 -9.88 -7.00
N LEU A 45 17.94 -8.65 -7.21
CA LEU A 45 18.79 -7.47 -7.16
C LEU A 45 19.38 -7.27 -5.76
N LEU A 46 18.58 -7.42 -4.71
CA LEU A 46 19.04 -7.32 -3.33
C LEU A 46 20.13 -8.37 -3.00
N ALA A 47 20.02 -9.58 -3.55
CA ALA A 47 21.06 -10.60 -3.37
C ALA A 47 22.40 -10.27 -4.06
N THR A 48 22.44 -9.24 -4.90
CA THR A 48 23.68 -8.74 -5.54
C THR A 48 24.27 -7.52 -4.84
N VAL A 49 23.53 -6.93 -3.89
CA VAL A 49 24.06 -5.84 -3.08
C VAL A 49 25.08 -6.45 -2.13
N GLU A 50 26.32 -5.96 -2.20
CA GLU A 50 27.41 -6.43 -1.37
C GLU A 50 27.08 -6.09 0.09
N GLU A 51 26.81 -7.09 0.92
CA GLU A 51 26.76 -6.86 2.36
C GLU A 51 28.18 -6.54 2.84
N PRO A 52 28.39 -5.43 3.58
CA PRO A 52 29.64 -5.27 4.29
C PRO A 52 29.86 -6.52 5.15
N ALA A 53 31.07 -7.09 5.06
CA ALA A 53 31.46 -8.30 5.78
C ALA A 53 30.95 -8.24 7.23
N PRO A 54 30.52 -9.38 7.83
CA PRO A 54 29.97 -9.36 9.17
C PRO A 54 31.06 -8.87 10.12
N VAL A 55 30.96 -7.61 10.52
CA VAL A 55 31.65 -7.11 11.69
C VAL A 55 30.95 -7.80 12.85
N LEU A 56 31.47 -8.97 13.19
CA LEU A 56 31.20 -9.68 14.45
C LEU A 56 31.82 -8.91 15.64
N GLU A 57 31.97 -7.58 15.55
CA GLU A 57 32.09 -6.76 16.76
C GLU A 57 30.67 -6.65 17.28
N GLU A 58 30.46 -7.29 18.43
CA GLU A 58 29.37 -7.10 19.38
C GLU A 58 28.40 -6.00 18.93
N MET A 59 27.33 -6.41 18.26
CA MET A 59 26.17 -5.57 18.03
C MET A 59 25.67 -5.20 19.43
N GLU A 60 26.19 -4.10 19.99
CA GLU A 60 25.55 -3.42 21.10
C GLU A 60 24.13 -3.21 20.62
N LEU A 61 23.22 -4.00 21.18
CA LEU A 61 21.79 -3.76 21.12
C LEU A 61 21.57 -2.49 21.94
N SER A 62 22.02 -1.36 21.39
CA SER A 62 21.55 -0.05 21.81
C SER A 62 20.04 -0.18 21.79
N GLU A 63 19.39 0.15 22.91
CA GLU A 63 17.93 0.17 23.04
C GLU A 63 17.38 1.30 22.16
N GLU A 64 17.57 1.19 20.85
CA GLU A 64 17.00 2.08 19.87
C GLU A 64 15.50 1.95 19.98
N ASP A 65 14.85 3.10 20.20
CA ASP A 65 13.41 3.22 20.22
C ASP A 65 12.84 2.50 18.98
N PRO A 66 11.95 1.51 19.16
CA PRO A 66 11.29 0.83 18.06
C PRO A 66 10.62 1.78 17.05
N GLN A 67 10.33 3.03 17.43
CA GLN A 67 9.84 4.07 16.51
C GLN A 67 10.85 4.47 15.43
N ASN A 68 12.15 4.33 15.68
CA ASN A 68 13.21 4.67 14.74
C ASN A 68 13.53 3.53 13.76
N TRP A 69 12.93 2.35 13.94
CA TRP A 69 13.21 1.22 13.07
C TRP A 69 12.65 1.46 11.66
N PRO A 70 13.36 1.03 10.61
CA PRO A 70 12.82 1.00 9.27
C PRO A 70 11.48 0.25 9.22
N PRO A 71 10.54 0.64 8.33
CA PRO A 71 9.23 0.02 8.26
C PRO A 71 9.32 -1.49 7.96
N ARG A 72 8.76 -2.30 8.86
CA ARG A 72 8.66 -3.77 8.73
C ARG A 72 7.23 -4.24 8.57
N ILE A 73 7.02 -5.36 7.90
CA ILE A 73 5.73 -6.04 7.92
C ILE A 73 5.56 -6.69 9.30
N LEU A 74 4.57 -6.24 10.05
CA LEU A 74 4.24 -6.73 11.39
C LEU A 74 3.14 -7.80 11.32
N CYS A 75 3.02 -8.59 12.38
CA CYS A 75 1.94 -9.59 12.49
C CYS A 75 0.53 -8.97 12.40
N SER A 76 0.38 -7.69 12.75
CA SER A 76 -0.88 -6.95 12.69
C SER A 76 -1.26 -6.44 11.30
N ASP A 77 -0.34 -6.49 10.33
CA ASP A 77 -0.53 -5.91 9.01
C ASP A 77 -1.33 -6.80 8.05
N ALA A 78 -1.73 -7.99 8.52
CA ALA A 78 -2.63 -8.89 7.82
C ALA A 78 -2.10 -9.38 6.46
N CYS A 79 -0.78 -9.56 6.39
CA CYS A 79 -0.06 -10.15 5.25
C CYS A 79 0.02 -11.69 5.33
N ASP A 80 -0.73 -12.30 6.24
CA ASP A 80 -0.87 -13.75 6.32
C ASP A 80 -1.77 -14.27 5.16
N PRO A 81 -1.54 -15.49 4.65
CA PRO A 81 -2.29 -16.03 3.52
C PRO A 81 -3.82 -15.94 3.62
N PRO A 82 -4.47 -16.30 4.75
CA PRO A 82 -5.93 -16.26 4.79
C PRO A 82 -6.48 -14.83 4.74
N THR A 83 -5.77 -13.85 5.28
CA THR A 83 -6.22 -12.45 5.19
C THR A 83 -5.93 -11.84 3.81
N LEU A 84 -4.83 -12.21 3.16
CA LEU A 84 -4.52 -11.75 1.80
C LEU A 84 -5.58 -12.15 0.77
N ASP A 85 -6.14 -13.36 0.89
CA ASP A 85 -7.19 -13.88 0.00
C ASP A 85 -8.53 -13.13 0.16
N THR A 86 -8.79 -12.59 1.36
CA THR A 86 -10.09 -12.01 1.73
C THR A 86 -10.08 -10.47 1.76
N ASN A 87 -9.04 -9.87 2.34
CA ASN A 87 -8.83 -8.44 2.44
C ASN A 87 -7.34 -8.09 2.45
N ASN A 88 -6.80 -7.84 1.26
CA ASN A 88 -5.40 -7.48 1.06
C ASN A 88 -5.08 -5.99 1.32
N THR A 89 -6.07 -5.12 1.57
CA THR A 89 -5.87 -3.66 1.60
C THR A 89 -4.86 -3.24 2.66
N ARG A 90 -4.95 -3.80 3.88
CA ARG A 90 -4.02 -3.46 4.97
C ARG A 90 -2.58 -3.87 4.63
N CYS A 91 -2.41 -5.09 4.13
CA CYS A 91 -1.10 -5.59 3.75
C CYS A 91 -0.50 -4.77 2.60
N LEU A 92 -1.28 -4.49 1.55
CA LEU A 92 -0.82 -3.71 0.41
C LEU A 92 -0.44 -2.27 0.82
N HIS A 93 -1.21 -1.65 1.71
CA HIS A 93 -0.85 -0.35 2.25
C HIS A 93 0.48 -0.40 3.02
N ARG A 94 0.72 -1.46 3.81
CA ARG A 94 2.00 -1.63 4.51
C ARG A 94 3.16 -1.81 3.52
N ILE A 95 2.97 -2.62 2.48
CA ILE A 95 3.96 -2.84 1.42
C ILE A 95 4.26 -1.52 0.71
N GLN A 96 3.24 -0.73 0.39
CA GLN A 96 3.41 0.59 -0.22
C GLN A 96 4.25 1.52 0.66
N GLN A 97 3.95 1.60 1.96
CA GLN A 97 4.73 2.42 2.91
C GLN A 97 6.20 1.99 2.96
N ALA A 98 6.47 0.69 3.01
CA ALA A 98 7.84 0.18 3.06
C ALA A 98 8.60 0.44 1.75
N LEU A 99 7.99 0.16 0.60
CA LEU A 99 8.60 0.41 -0.72
C LEU A 99 8.92 1.90 -0.91
N GLN A 100 7.98 2.77 -0.54
CA GLN A 100 8.14 4.22 -0.59
C GLN A 100 9.34 4.67 0.26
N HIS A 101 9.41 4.22 1.51
CA HIS A 101 10.53 4.54 2.42
C HIS A 101 11.88 4.12 1.85
N TYR A 102 12.02 2.88 1.38
CA TYR A 102 13.30 2.38 0.88
C TYR A 102 13.70 3.01 -0.46
N ARG A 103 12.73 3.35 -1.32
CA ARG A 103 13.04 4.12 -2.53
C ARG A 103 13.61 5.49 -2.16
N ASP A 104 12.99 6.20 -1.23
CA ASP A 104 13.48 7.51 -0.79
C ASP A 104 14.86 7.39 -0.13
N LEU A 105 15.11 6.28 0.58
CA LEU A 105 16.42 5.96 1.13
C LEU A 105 17.47 5.76 0.02
N LEU A 106 17.15 5.03 -1.05
CA LEU A 106 18.04 4.85 -2.20
C LEU A 106 18.31 6.16 -2.96
N GLY A 107 17.37 7.10 -2.94
CA GLY A 107 17.53 8.44 -3.49
C GLY A 107 18.20 9.45 -2.55
N SER A 108 18.53 9.05 -1.32
CA SER A 108 19.18 9.91 -0.34
C SER A 108 20.68 10.06 -0.58
N ASP A 109 21.31 10.93 0.19
CA ASP A 109 22.76 11.12 0.18
C ASP A 109 23.56 9.90 0.67
N ILE A 110 22.91 8.96 1.37
CA ILE A 110 23.53 7.70 1.84
C ILE A 110 24.06 6.86 0.66
N PHE A 111 23.31 6.79 -0.44
CA PHE A 111 23.68 6.00 -1.62
C PHE A 111 24.34 6.84 -2.72
N ARG A 112 24.72 8.09 -2.42
CA ARG A 112 25.25 9.02 -3.44
C ARG A 112 26.50 8.48 -4.14
N ASP A 113 27.40 7.85 -3.39
CA ASP A 113 28.67 7.34 -3.91
C ASP A 113 28.53 5.93 -4.53
N GLN A 114 27.43 5.23 -4.23
CA GLN A 114 27.12 3.91 -4.79
C GLN A 114 25.62 3.82 -5.17
N PRO A 115 25.21 4.51 -6.26
CA PRO A 115 23.82 4.55 -6.67
C PRO A 115 23.35 3.18 -7.17
N GLN A 116 22.07 2.85 -6.90
CA GLN A 116 21.46 1.57 -7.24
C GLN A 116 20.29 1.74 -8.24
N PRO A 117 20.53 2.20 -9.48
CA PRO A 117 19.47 2.64 -10.39
C PRO A 117 18.50 1.52 -10.79
N ARG A 118 18.98 0.28 -10.88
CA ARG A 118 18.13 -0.88 -11.17
C ARG A 118 17.19 -1.18 -9.99
N LEU A 119 17.71 -1.09 -8.76
CA LEU A 119 16.95 -1.34 -7.56
C LEU A 119 15.85 -0.28 -7.39
N GLU A 120 16.23 0.99 -7.57
CA GLU A 120 15.30 2.13 -7.56
C GLU A 120 14.19 1.97 -8.61
N THR A 121 14.55 1.68 -9.86
CA THR A 121 13.57 1.48 -10.94
C THR A 121 12.60 0.33 -10.66
N THR A 122 13.11 -0.81 -10.16
CA THR A 122 12.26 -1.95 -9.83
C THR A 122 11.33 -1.64 -8.64
N MET A 123 11.82 -0.90 -7.64
CA MET A 123 10.98 -0.44 -6.52
C MET A 123 9.88 0.50 -7.00
N ASP A 124 10.17 1.45 -7.88
CA ASP A 124 9.18 2.37 -8.44
C ASP A 124 8.10 1.66 -9.24
N GLN A 125 8.49 0.70 -10.09
CA GLN A 125 7.54 -0.11 -10.85
C GLN A 125 6.63 -0.92 -9.95
N LEU A 126 7.18 -1.56 -8.91
CA LEU A 126 6.40 -2.33 -7.95
C LEU A 126 5.47 -1.42 -7.14
N LEU A 127 5.95 -0.26 -6.73
CA LEU A 127 5.18 0.73 -6.00
C LEU A 127 3.97 1.21 -6.83
N HIS A 128 4.14 1.46 -8.13
CA HIS A 128 3.05 1.84 -9.02
C HIS A 128 1.94 0.79 -9.07
N LEU A 129 2.29 -0.51 -9.14
CA LEU A 129 1.30 -1.59 -9.16
C LEU A 129 0.50 -1.70 -7.85
N VAL A 130 1.14 -1.41 -6.72
CA VAL A 130 0.49 -1.46 -5.41
C VAL A 130 -0.38 -0.21 -5.16
N GLN A 131 0.00 0.95 -5.71
CA GLN A 131 -0.69 2.23 -5.55
C GLN A 131 -2.06 2.32 -6.25
N VAL A 132 -2.28 1.59 -7.34
CA VAL A 132 -3.55 1.63 -8.11
C VAL A 132 -4.75 1.08 -7.30
N SER A 133 -4.53 0.63 -6.07
CA SER A 133 -5.57 0.14 -5.15
C SER A 133 -6.25 1.23 -4.31
N GLY A 134 -5.96 2.52 -4.52
CA GLY A 134 -6.51 3.60 -3.70
C GLY A 134 -6.84 4.88 -4.47
N VAL A 135 -7.81 4.85 -5.38
CA VAL A 135 -8.45 6.09 -5.86
C VAL A 135 -9.80 6.22 -5.17
N GLY A 136 -9.83 7.02 -4.11
CA GLY A 136 -11.05 7.38 -3.40
C GLY A 136 -10.83 8.11 -2.07
N ALA A 137 -10.20 9.28 -2.09
CA ALA A 137 -10.43 10.36 -1.11
C ALA A 137 -9.72 11.65 -1.58
N PRO A 138 -10.26 12.86 -1.35
CA PRO A 138 -11.64 13.25 -1.02
C PRO A 138 -12.50 13.60 -2.25
#